data_AF-A0A9Q0MYY8-F1
#
_entry.id   AF-A0A9Q0MYY8-F1
#
_cell.length_a   1.000
_cell.length_b   1.000
_cell.length_c   1.000
_cell.angle_alpha   90.00
_cell.angle_beta   90.00
_cell.angle_gamma   90.00
#
_symmetry.space_group_name_H-M   'P 1'
#
loop_
_entity.id
_entity.type
_entity.pdbx_description
1 polymer ?
#
loop_
_entity_poly.entity_id
_entity_poly.type
_entity_poly.pdbx_seq_one_letter_code
_entity_poly.pdbx_strand_id
1 'polypeptide(L)' 'MIRDTPLKKVIGIADLTDNRNIWRCLVAEFLGTFFLVSVGVSSTTSGFDGFQSTIPQIAFTFGLVVATLAQ' A
#
# COMPACT_ATOMS: atom_id res chain seq x y z
N MET A 1 -13.45 -24.77 27.31
CA MET A 1 -14.22 -24.64 26.06
C MET A 1 -14.56 -23.16 25.88
N ILE A 2 -13.65 -22.40 25.26
CA ILE A 2 -13.82 -20.96 25.05
C ILE A 2 -14.78 -20.82 23.85
N ARG A 3 -15.93 -20.21 24.08
CA ARG A 3 -16.95 -19.99 23.05
C ARG A 3 -16.37 -19.17 21.89
N ASP A 4 -16.52 -19.65 20.67
CA ASP A 4 -16.25 -18.89 19.46
C ASP A 4 -17.26 -17.74 19.35
N THR A 5 -16.91 -16.59 19.94
CA THR A 5 -17.71 -15.38 19.87
C THR A 5 -17.82 -14.92 18.42
N PRO A 6 -19.00 -14.49 17.93
CA PRO A 6 -19.18 -14.01 16.55
C PRO A 6 -18.18 -12.91 16.18
N LEU A 7 -17.70 -12.16 17.18
CA LEU A 7 -16.62 -11.20 17.05
C LEU A 7 -15.40 -11.82 16.37
N LYS A 8 -14.86 -12.96 16.84
CA LYS A 8 -13.66 -13.62 16.30
C LYS A 8 -13.75 -13.92 14.81
N LYS A 9 -14.96 -14.20 14.30
CA LYS A 9 -15.21 -14.43 12.88
C LYS A 9 -15.29 -13.12 12.08
N VAL A 10 -15.83 -12.05 12.67
CA VAL A 10 -15.86 -10.71 12.06
C VAL A 10 -14.46 -10.10 11.93
N ILE A 11 -13.60 -10.26 12.93
CA ILE A 11 -12.21 -9.80 12.88
C ILE A 11 -11.27 -10.77 12.15
N GLY A 12 -11.77 -11.89 11.64
CA GLY A 12 -10.99 -12.80 10.79
C GLY A 12 -9.77 -13.41 11.47
N ILE A 13 -9.74 -13.52 12.82
CA ILE A 13 -8.59 -14.09 13.55
C ILE A 13 -8.27 -15.51 13.08
N ALA A 14 -9.30 -16.26 12.66
CA ALA A 14 -9.13 -17.59 12.08
C ALA A 14 -8.31 -17.55 10.78
N ASP A 15 -8.58 -16.61 9.86
CA ASP A 15 -7.83 -16.42 8.60
C ASP A 15 -6.39 -15.92 8.85
N LEU A 16 -6.22 -15.07 9.88
CA LEU A 16 -4.91 -14.58 10.32
C LEU A 16 -4.00 -15.69 10.87
N THR A 17 -4.58 -16.70 11.52
CA THR A 17 -3.83 -17.77 12.21
C THR A 17 -3.58 -18.97 11.31
N ASP A 18 -4.52 -19.32 10.43
CA ASP A 18 -4.47 -20.55 9.63
C ASP A 18 -3.68 -20.36 8.32
N ASN A 19 -3.56 -19.13 7.82
CA ASN A 19 -2.90 -18.84 6.56
C ASN A 19 -1.57 -18.07 6.74
N ARG A 20 -0.42 -18.78 6.72
CA ARG A 20 0.91 -18.13 6.73
C ARG A 20 1.14 -17.14 5.58
N ASN A 21 0.35 -17.17 4.50
CA ASN A 21 0.49 -16.22 3.39
C ASN A 21 -0.04 -14.82 3.72
N ILE A 22 -0.90 -14.66 4.74
CA ILE A 22 -1.50 -13.36 5.05
C ILE A 22 -0.45 -12.34 5.51
N TRP A 23 0.56 -12.78 6.25
CA TRP A 23 1.64 -11.91 6.70
C TRP A 23 2.49 -11.41 5.52
N ARG A 24 2.70 -12.26 4.50
CA ARG A 24 3.36 -11.85 3.25
C ARG A 24 2.51 -10.86 2.45
N CYS A 25 1.20 -11.07 2.40
CA CYS A 25 0.25 -10.18 1.73
C CYS A 25 0.20 -8.79 2.40
N LEU A 26 0.17 -8.77 3.74
CA LEU A 26 0.09 -7.53 4.52
C LEU A 26 1.39 -6.72 4.43
N VAL A 27 2.56 -7.39 4.44
CA VAL A 27 3.85 -6.73 4.20
C VAL A 27 3.94 -6.20 2.76
N ALA A 28 3.44 -6.96 1.77
CA ALA A 28 3.41 -6.50 0.38
C ALA A 28 2.52 -5.27 0.21
N GLU A 29 1.33 -5.25 0.81
CA GLU A 29 0.40 -4.11 0.77
C GLU A 29 0.99 -2.87 1.46
N PHE A 30 1.64 -3.07 2.61
CA PHE A 30 2.28 -2.00 3.36
C PHE A 30 3.42 -1.36 2.55
N LEU A 31 4.31 -2.19 1.99
CA LEU A 31 5.42 -1.71 1.16
C LEU A 31 4.91 -1.04 -0.12
N GLY A 32 3.95 -1.66 -0.80
CA GLY A 32 3.38 -1.11 -2.03
C GLY A 32 2.75 0.26 -1.79
N THR A 33 1.95 0.39 -0.74
CA THR A 33 1.33 1.67 -0.38
C THR A 33 2.37 2.69 0.07
N PHE A 34 3.40 2.26 0.83
CA PHE A 34 4.50 3.15 1.24
C PHE A 34 5.24 3.75 0.04
N PHE A 35 5.58 2.93 -0.97
CA PHE A 35 6.24 3.41 -2.19
C PHE A 35 5.30 4.29 -3.04
N LEU A 36 4.03 3.90 -3.17
CA LEU A 36 3.03 4.67 -3.89
C LEU A 36 2.88 6.08 -3.31
N VAL A 37 2.76 6.19 -1.98
CA VAL A 37 2.57 7.49 -1.32
C VAL A 37 3.87 8.29 -1.28
N SER A 38 5.01 7.69 -0.94
CA SER A 38 6.28 8.41 -0.85
C SER A 38 6.72 9.01 -2.19
N VAL A 39 6.63 8.24 -3.27
CA VAL A 39 7.00 8.71 -4.62
C VAL A 39 5.90 9.60 -5.22
N GLY A 40 4.63 9.26 -5.00
CA GLY A 40 3.51 10.05 -5.52
C GLY A 40 3.40 11.44 -4.89
N VAL A 41 3.60 11.57 -3.58
CA VAL A 41 3.56 12.87 -2.89
C VAL A 41 4.84 13.67 -3.10
N SER A 42 5.99 13.01 -3.26
CA SER A 42 7.21 13.73 -3.63
C SER A 42 7.13 14.32 -5.04
N SER A 43 6.42 13.69 -5.98
CA SER A 43 6.26 14.22 -7.35
C SER A 43 5.39 15.48 -7.43
N THR A 44 4.51 15.70 -6.45
CA THR A 44 3.66 16.91 -6.34
C THR A 44 4.32 18.05 -5.57
N THR A 45 5.39 17.75 -4.83
CA THR A 45 6.13 18.75 -4.04
C THR A 45 7.09 19.51 -4.96
N SER A 46 7.16 20.84 -4.80
CA SER A 46 8.14 21.66 -5.51
C SER A 46 9.55 21.28 -5.06
N GLY A 47 10.43 20.94 -6.01
CA GLY A 47 11.82 20.64 -5.72
C GLY A 47 12.60 21.84 -5.19
N PHE A 48 13.86 21.62 -4.80
CA PHE A 48 14.75 22.65 -4.26
C PHE A 48 14.99 23.86 -5.20
N ASP A 49 14.72 23.70 -6.50
CA ASP A 49 14.89 24.73 -7.54
C ASP A 49 13.57 25.47 -7.89
N GLY A 50 12.48 25.21 -7.16
CA GLY A 50 11.18 25.86 -7.41
C GLY A 50 10.45 25.38 -8.67
N PHE A 51 11.00 24.40 -9.40
CA PHE A 51 10.33 23.76 -10.53
C PHE A 51 9.06 23.02 -10.06
N GLN A 52 7.93 23.33 -10.69
CA GLN A 52 6.66 22.65 -10.45
C GLN A 52 6.38 21.61 -11.54
N SER A 53 6.18 20.36 -11.12
CA SER A 53 5.77 19.27 -11.99
C SER A 53 4.41 19.55 -12.62
N THR A 54 4.27 19.28 -13.92
CA THR A 54 2.98 19.39 -14.61
C THR A 54 2.06 18.21 -14.27
N ILE A 55 0.75 18.41 -14.32
CA ILE A 55 -0.26 17.38 -14.00
C ILE A 55 -0.02 16.04 -14.76
N PRO A 56 0.32 16.03 -16.07
CA PRO A 56 0.60 14.78 -16.78
C PRO A 56 1.82 14.02 -16.23
N GLN A 57 2.86 14.72 -15.78
CA GLN A 57 4.07 14.10 -15.22
C GLN A 57 3.79 13.46 -13.86
N ILE A 58 2.96 14.11 -13.04
CA ILE A 58 2.50 13.57 -11.76
C ILE A 58 1.67 12.31 -12.01
N ALA A 59 0.68 12.37 -12.91
CA ALA A 59 -0.14 11.20 -13.25
C ALA A 59 0.71 10.03 -13.78
N PHE A 60 1.71 10.32 -14.62
CA PHE A 60 2.63 9.32 -15.14
C PHE A 60 3.51 8.70 -14.04
N THR A 61 4.01 9.49 -13.08
CA THR A 61 4.80 8.96 -11.96
C THR A 61 3.98 8.04 -11.05
N PHE A 62 2.74 8.38 -10.73
CA PHE A 62 1.84 7.47 -10.01
C PHE A 62 1.63 6.15 -10.78
N GLY A 63 1.39 6.23 -12.09
CA GLY A 63 1.23 5.05 -12.95
C GLY A 63 2.48 4.16 -12.99
N LEU A 64 3.67 4.76 -13.10
CA LEU A 64 4.93 4.01 -13.09
C LEU A 64 5.17 3.28 -11.76
N VAL A 65 4.89 3.93 -10.63
CA VAL A 65 5.07 3.30 -9.31
C VAL A 65 4.16 2.09 -9.16
N VAL A 66 2.89 2.20 -9.53
CA VAL A 66 1.95 1.06 -9.52
C VAL A 66 2.44 -0.06 -10.45
N ALA A 67 2.91 0.29 -11.66
CA ALA A 67 3.43 -0.70 -12.61
C ALA A 67 4.66 -1.44 -12.07
N THR A 68 5.55 -0.75 -11.33
CA THR A 68 6.74 -1.39 -10.73
C THR A 68 6.42 -2.29 -9.53
N LEU A 69 5.34 -2.01 -8.81
CA LEU A 69 4.94 -2.78 -7.62
C LEU A 69 4.10 -4.02 -7.95
N ALA A 70 3.45 -4.03 -9.12
CA ALA A 70 2.60 -5.12 -9.57
C ALA A 70 3.38 -6.30 -10.20
N GLN A 71 4.71 -6.20 -10.30
CA GLN A 71 5.60 -7.25 -10.82
C GLN A 71 5.86 -8.34 -9.79
#